data_AF-A0A645FSK0-F1
#
_entry.id   AF-A0A645FSK0-F1
#
_cell.length_a   1.000
_cell.length_b   1.000
_cell.length_c   1.000
_cell.angle_alpha   90.00
_cell.angle_beta   90.00
_cell.angle_gamma   90.00
#
_symmetry.space_group_name_H-M   'P 1'
#
loop_
_entity.id
_entity.type
_entity.pdbx_description
1 polymer ?
#
loop_
_entity_poly.entity_id
_entity_poly.type
_entity_poly.pdbx_seq_one_letter_code
_entity_poly.pdbx_strand_id
1 'polypeptide(L)'
;MFYYNYDLTTSQPLTLRDMLGSDYIDIANKQIKEKIAERAKNPDNMYWSENEGGFTSIRDTQQFYVNKKGNPVIIFNKYEIAPGYMGIQEFEITK
;
A
#
# COMPACT_ATOMS: atom_id res chain seq x y z
N MET A 1 2.94 -9.26 -9.19
CA MET A 1 3.26 -8.29 -10.28
C MET A 1 4.36 -7.38 -9.77
N PHE A 2 5.15 -6.73 -10.62
CA PHE A 2 6.17 -5.76 -10.18
C PHE A 2 5.86 -4.41 -10.80
N TYR A 3 6.01 -3.35 -10.01
CA TYR A 3 5.74 -1.98 -10.43
C TYR A 3 7.01 -1.15 -10.26
N TYR A 4 7.34 -0.40 -11.30
CA TYR A 4 8.46 0.53 -11.34
C TYR A 4 7.91 1.88 -11.79
N ASN A 5 8.02 2.89 -10.92
CA ASN A 5 7.57 4.24 -11.23
C ASN A 5 8.77 5.10 -11.58
N TYR A 6 8.66 5.85 -12.66
CA TYR A 6 9.69 6.78 -13.12
C TYR A 6 9.10 8.18 -13.23
N ASP A 7 9.85 9.16 -12.74
CA ASP A 7 9.58 10.55 -13.04
C ASP A 7 10.11 10.87 -14.45
N LEU A 8 9.19 11.19 -15.37
CA LEU A 8 9.52 11.45 -16.77
C LEU A 8 10.28 12.76 -16.99
N THR A 9 10.28 13.67 -16.01
CA THR A 9 11.02 14.94 -16.09
C THR A 9 12.48 14.76 -15.73
N THR A 10 12.76 13.98 -14.69
CA THR A 10 14.11 13.73 -14.18
C THR A 10 14.74 12.45 -14.72
N SER A 11 13.93 11.58 -15.33
CA SER A 11 14.32 10.20 -15.72
C SER A 11 14.85 9.37 -14.55
N GLN A 12 14.44 9.68 -13.32
CA GLN A 12 14.85 8.97 -12.11
C GLN A 12 13.72 8.05 -11.61
N PRO A 13 14.06 6.98 -10.84
CA PRO A 13 13.06 6.21 -10.12
C PRO A 13 12.29 7.09 -9.14
N LEU A 14 10.97 7.08 -9.25
CA LEU A 14 10.07 7.77 -8.32
C LEU A 14 9.83 6.87 -7.10
N THR A 15 10.07 7.39 -5.90
CA THR A 15 9.90 6.64 -4.65
C THR A 15 8.70 7.13 -3.84
N LEU A 16 8.22 6.31 -2.88
CA LEU A 16 7.20 6.74 -1.92
C LEU A 16 7.68 7.93 -1.06
N ARG A 17 8.99 8.01 -0.77
CA ARG A 17 9.59 9.12 -0.04
C ARG A 17 9.47 10.43 -0.82
N ASP A 18 9.67 10.41 -2.13
CA ASP A 18 9.52 11.61 -2.97
C ASP A 18 8.08 12.12 -2.97
N MET A 19 7.11 11.20 -2.95
CA MET A 19 5.68 11.54 -2.99
C MET A 19 5.13 11.96 -1.62
N LEU A 20 5.49 11.23 -0.56
CA LEU A 20 4.88 11.35 0.77
C LEU A 20 5.78 12.09 1.80
N GLY A 21 7.06 12.29 1.51
CA GLY A 21 8.03 12.95 2.40
C GLY A 21 8.87 11.98 3.24
N SER A 22 9.62 12.51 4.21
CA SER A 22 10.51 11.71 5.06
C SER A 22 9.79 10.64 5.86
N ASP A 23 8.54 10.93 6.24
CA ASP A 23 7.73 10.12 7.16
C ASP A 23 6.76 9.21 6.38
N TYR A 24 7.09 8.89 5.12
CA TYR A 24 6.24 8.14 4.21
C TYR A 24 5.77 6.78 4.76
N ILE A 25 6.63 6.10 5.53
CA ILE A 25 6.30 4.82 6.17
C ILE A 25 5.17 5.02 7.17
N ASP A 26 5.29 6.00 8.07
CA ASP A 26 4.29 6.26 9.11
C ASP A 26 2.96 6.74 8.51
N ILE A 27 3.03 7.64 7.53
CA ILE A 27 1.85 8.12 6.78
C ILE A 27 1.11 6.95 6.12
N ALA A 28 1.84 6.08 5.41
CA ALA A 28 1.26 4.93 4.73
C ALA A 28 0.71 3.90 5.73
N ASN A 29 1.48 3.56 6.76
CA ASN A 29 1.10 2.57 7.77
C ASN A 29 -0.19 2.97 8.49
N LYS A 30 -0.29 4.24 8.90
CA LYS A 30 -1.49 4.76 9.56
C LYS A 30 -2.71 4.60 8.65
N GLN A 31 -2.63 5.08 7.41
CA GLN A 31 -3.76 5.03 6.48
C GLN A 31 -4.13 3.59 6.07
N ILE A 32 -3.16 2.70 5.87
CA ILE A 32 -3.43 1.30 5.54
C ILE A 32 -4.12 0.62 6.71
N LYS A 33 -3.67 0.83 7.95
CA LYS A 33 -4.33 0.29 9.15
C LYS A 33 -5.77 0.78 9.29
N GLU A 34 -5.99 2.08 9.12
CA GLU A 34 -7.34 2.67 9.14
C GLU A 34 -8.25 2.06 8.05
N LYS A 35 -7.72 1.90 6.82
CA LYS A 35 -8.48 1.32 5.71
C LYS A 35 -8.74 -0.18 5.86
N ILE A 36 -7.79 -0.93 6.43
CA ILE A 36 -8.01 -2.34 6.78
C ILE A 36 -9.12 -2.46 7.83
N ALA A 37 -9.05 -1.66 8.90
CA ALA A 37 -10.07 -1.64 9.94
C ALA A 37 -11.45 -1.27 9.38
N GLU A 38 -11.52 -0.30 8.47
CA GLU A 38 -12.77 0.06 7.80
C GLU A 38 -13.30 -1.07 6.92
N ARG A 39 -12.46 -1.67 6.07
CA ARG A 39 -12.84 -2.77 5.18
C ARG A 39 -13.29 -4.01 5.96
N ALA A 40 -12.65 -4.29 7.10
CA ALA A 40 -12.99 -5.43 7.97
C ALA A 40 -14.36 -5.31 8.66
N LYS A 41 -15.02 -4.14 8.60
CA LYS A 41 -16.43 -4.01 9.01
C LYS A 41 -17.38 -4.78 8.09
N ASN A 42 -16.98 -5.04 6.85
CA ASN A 42 -17.72 -5.93 5.96
C ASN A 42 -17.34 -7.40 6.28
N PRO A 43 -18.28 -8.28 6.65
CA PRO A 43 -18.01 -9.67 6.98
C PRO A 43 -17.42 -10.51 5.84
N ASP A 44 -17.57 -10.07 4.58
CA ASP A 44 -16.96 -10.74 3.43
C ASP A 44 -15.44 -10.51 3.34
N ASN A 45 -14.93 -9.47 4.01
CA ASN A 45 -13.53 -9.11 3.99
C ASN A 45 -12.78 -9.74 5.17
N MET A 46 -11.63 -10.35 4.87
CA MET A 46 -10.73 -10.90 5.88
C MET A 46 -9.31 -10.40 5.68
N TYR A 47 -8.71 -9.88 6.73
CA TYR A 47 -7.29 -9.56 6.83
C TYR A 47 -6.70 -10.36 7.99
N TRP A 48 -5.45 -10.79 7.86
CA TRP A 48 -4.79 -11.51 8.95
C TRP A 48 -4.49 -10.56 10.11
N SER A 49 -4.51 -11.09 11.34
CA SER A 49 -3.96 -10.36 12.47
C SER A 49 -2.44 -10.21 12.34
N GLU A 50 -1.83 -9.23 13.01
CA GLU A 50 -0.37 -9.06 12.96
C GLU A 50 0.38 -10.34 13.39
N ASN A 51 -0.16 -11.11 14.33
CA ASN A 51 0.40 -12.39 14.79
C ASN A 51 0.28 -13.53 13.76
N GLU A 52 -0.62 -13.40 12.79
CA GLU A 52 -0.83 -14.37 11.71
C GLU A 52 -0.16 -13.93 10.40
N GLY A 53 0.74 -12.93 10.46
CA GLY A 53 1.41 -12.37 9.28
C GLY A 53 0.60 -11.28 8.57
N GLY A 54 -0.36 -10.67 9.27
CA GLY A 54 -1.09 -9.50 8.81
C GLY A 54 -0.23 -8.25 8.66
N PHE A 55 -0.87 -7.18 8.18
CA PHE A 55 -0.16 -5.92 7.91
C PHE A 55 0.37 -5.26 9.19
N THR A 56 1.70 -5.16 9.31
CA THR A 56 2.36 -4.38 10.37
C THR A 56 2.92 -3.06 9.85
N SER A 57 3.67 -3.10 8.75
CA SER A 57 4.31 -1.95 8.11
C SER A 57 4.55 -2.22 6.63
N ILE A 58 4.60 -1.16 5.82
CA ILE A 58 5.16 -1.22 4.47
C ILE A 58 6.68 -1.42 4.51
N ARG A 59 7.23 -1.95 3.43
CA ARG A 59 8.68 -1.98 3.16
C ARG A 59 9.13 -0.65 2.55
N ASP A 60 10.42 -0.33 2.67
CA ASP A 60 11.05 0.77 1.94
C ASP A 60 10.91 0.61 0.42
N THR A 61 10.97 -0.63 -0.07
CA THR A 61 10.76 -1.01 -1.47
C THR A 61 9.33 -1.50 -1.75
N GLN A 62 8.33 -1.05 -0.98
CA GLN A 62 6.94 -1.48 -1.19
C GLN A 62 6.47 -1.14 -2.61
N GLN A 63 5.76 -2.07 -3.24
CA GLN A 63 5.22 -1.87 -4.59
C GLN A 63 4.07 -0.86 -4.57
N PHE A 64 4.09 0.05 -5.54
CA PHE A 64 3.01 1.02 -5.73
C PHE A 64 2.89 1.43 -7.20
N TYR A 65 1.78 2.06 -7.57
CA TYR A 65 1.66 2.83 -8.81
C TYR A 65 1.10 4.23 -8.51
N VAL A 66 1.25 5.17 -9.44
CA VAL A 66 0.64 6.51 -9.32
C VAL A 66 -0.70 6.54 -10.05
N ASN A 67 -1.78 6.84 -9.35
CA ASN A 67 -3.11 6.91 -9.95
C ASN A 67 -3.33 8.25 -10.71
N LYS A 68 -4.49 8.39 -11.36
CA LYS A 68 -4.84 9.59 -12.14
C LYS A 68 -4.91 10.89 -11.32
N LYS A 69 -5.01 10.81 -9.99
CA LYS A 69 -5.00 11.96 -9.08
C LYS A 69 -3.59 12.35 -8.64
N GLY A 70 -2.57 11.60 -9.06
CA GLY A 70 -1.19 11.79 -8.61
C GLY A 70 -0.88 11.13 -7.26
N ASN A 71 -1.79 10.32 -6.71
CA ASN A 71 -1.59 9.66 -5.42
C ASN A 71 -0.89 8.31 -5.60
N PRO A 72 0.06 7.93 -4.70
CA PRO A 72 0.60 6.58 -4.69
C PRO A 72 -0.46 5.59 -4.21
N VAL A 73 -0.61 4.49 -4.93
CA VAL A 73 -1.45 3.35 -4.57
C VAL A 73 -0.55 2.17 -4.25
N ILE A 74 -0.47 1.84 -2.97
CA ILE A 74 0.35 0.75 -2.44
C ILE A 74 -0.34 -0.59 -2.68
N ILE A 75 0.45 -1.60 -3.04
CA ILE A 75 -0.03 -2.89 -3.52
C ILE A 75 0.53 -4.00 -2.62
N PHE A 76 -0.35 -4.91 -2.22
CA PHE A 76 0.00 -6.18 -1.61
C PHE A 76 -0.51 -7.32 -2.50
N ASN A 77 0.36 -8.26 -2.83
CA ASN A 77 -0.01 -9.39 -3.67
C ASN A 77 -1.00 -10.32 -2.94
N LYS A 78 -1.62 -11.25 -3.69
CA LYS A 78 -2.46 -12.30 -3.09
C LYS A 78 -1.67 -13.03 -2.01
N TYR A 79 -2.31 -13.32 -0.88
CA TYR A 79 -1.67 -13.96 0.28
C TYR A 79 -0.57 -13.15 0.96
N GLU A 80 -0.47 -11.83 0.73
CA GLU A 80 0.55 -11.04 1.42
C GLU A 80 0.05 -10.51 2.77
N ILE A 81 -1.22 -10.09 2.86
CA ILE A 81 -1.83 -9.57 4.09
C ILE A 81 -3.27 -10.09 4.34
N ALA A 82 -3.76 -10.95 3.44
CA ALA A 82 -5.15 -11.41 3.40
C ALA A 82 -5.26 -12.74 2.63
N PRO A 83 -6.30 -13.55 2.87
CA PRO A 83 -6.55 -14.77 2.11
C PRO A 83 -6.67 -14.53 0.60
N GLY A 84 -6.28 -15.52 -0.21
CA GLY A 84 -6.17 -15.35 -1.67
C GLY A 84 -7.47 -14.97 -2.40
N TYR A 85 -8.65 -15.26 -1.83
CA TYR A 85 -9.94 -14.86 -2.42
C TYR A 85 -10.14 -13.34 -2.40
N MET A 86 -9.48 -12.62 -1.47
CA MET A 86 -9.49 -11.16 -1.40
C MET A 86 -8.77 -10.53 -2.60
N GLY A 87 -7.97 -11.31 -3.33
CA GLY A 87 -7.23 -10.82 -4.49
C GLY A 87 -6.03 -9.93 -4.11
N ILE A 88 -5.56 -9.14 -5.06
CA ILE A 88 -4.53 -8.11 -4.82
C ILE A 88 -5.17 -7.00 -3.98
N GLN A 89 -4.48 -6.56 -2.93
CA GLN A 89 -4.95 -5.46 -2.09
C GLN A 89 -4.29 -4.16 -2.50
N GLU A 90 -5.09 -3.15 -2.77
CA GLU A 90 -4.64 -1.81 -3.17
C GLU A 90 -5.09 -0.76 -2.15
N PHE A 91 -4.18 0.15 -1.79
CA PHE A 91 -4.43 1.24 -0.85
C PHE A 91 -3.87 2.55 -1.41
N GLU A 92 -4.75 3.43 -1.88
CA GLU A 92 -4.40 4.81 -2.21
C GLU A 92 -3.97 5.56 -0.94
N ILE A 93 -2.85 6.26 -0.97
CA ILE A 93 -2.37 7.08 0.16
C ILE A 93 -2.46 8.55 -0.22
N THR A 94 -3.04 9.36 0.67
CA THR A 94 -3.16 10.81 0.49
C THR A 94 -2.31 11.53 1.52
N LYS A 95 -1.66 12.64 1.14
CA LYS A 95 -1.03 13.54 2.12
C LYS A 95 -2.08 14.28 2.94
#